data_AF-A0A4P9ULG8-F1
#
_entry.id   AF-A0A4P9ULG8-F1
#
_cell.length_a   1.000
_cell.length_b   1.000
_cell.length_c   1.000
_cell.angle_alpha   90.00
_cell.angle_beta   90.00
_cell.angle_gamma   90.00
#
_symmetry.space_group_name_H-M   'P 1'
#
loop_
_entity.id
_entity.type
_entity.pdbx_description
1 polymer ?
#
loop_
_entity_poly.entity_id
_entity_poly.type
_entity_poly.pdbx_seq_one_letter_code
_entity_poly.pdbx_strand_id
1 'polypeptide(L)'
;MTNKTNESSPMINALKEIFELGKKTAKNSPKGFGFKYIMNGVEKFYYSNLILNFVKNLNDENIEEFNITGLELKNIEQEFGELFKNIQEKLTDIKYDNSMDRMKYESFKNKLNKTSKGAYNFLCELEAQFDNEACEEKIKEFSNEIADLGREYSVKLSTESGIGITIEFQDDEDYKEQ
;
A
#
# COMPACT_ATOMS: atom_id res chain seq x y z
N MET A 1 22.89 8.61 -25.58
CA MET A 1 21.90 9.41 -24.83
C MET A 1 20.53 9.05 -25.38
N THR A 2 19.91 8.02 -24.81
CA THR A 2 18.56 7.59 -25.18
C THR A 2 17.56 8.34 -24.32
N ASN A 3 16.70 9.12 -24.97
CA ASN A 3 15.51 9.70 -24.37
C ASN A 3 14.65 8.57 -23.80
N LYS A 4 14.65 8.41 -22.47
CA LYS A 4 13.64 7.61 -21.77
C LYS A 4 12.35 8.42 -21.78
N THR A 5 11.47 8.10 -22.73
CA THR A 5 10.07 8.52 -22.67
C THR A 5 9.46 8.03 -21.36
N ASN A 6 8.79 8.95 -20.66
CA ASN A 6 8.01 8.80 -19.42
C ASN A 6 6.85 7.79 -19.56
N GLU A 7 7.13 6.53 -19.90
CA GLU A 7 6.18 5.45 -19.65
C GLU A 7 6.27 5.09 -18.17
N SER A 8 5.41 5.79 -17.40
CA SER A 8 5.15 5.53 -15.99
C SER A 8 5.00 4.02 -15.74
N SER A 9 5.88 3.46 -14.89
CA SER A 9 5.90 2.05 -14.47
C SER A 9 4.48 1.52 -14.20
N PRO A 10 4.14 0.27 -14.59
CA PRO A 10 2.82 -0.32 -14.32
C PRO A 10 2.38 -0.19 -12.85
N MET A 11 3.33 -0.27 -11.92
CA MET A 11 3.07 -0.09 -10.48
C MET A 11 2.67 1.35 -10.14
N ILE A 12 3.32 2.34 -10.76
CA ILE A 12 2.99 3.77 -10.59
C ILE A 12 1.58 4.05 -11.12
N ASN A 13 1.19 3.44 -12.25
CA ASN A 13 -0.17 3.59 -12.77
C ASN A 13 -1.22 2.98 -11.83
N ALA A 14 -0.97 1.78 -11.30
CA ALA A 14 -1.85 1.16 -10.31
C ALA A 14 -1.97 2.00 -9.02
N LEU A 15 -0.87 2.59 -8.56
CA LEU A 15 -0.88 3.51 -7.41
C LEU A 15 -1.74 4.74 -7.67
N LYS A 16 -1.65 5.35 -8.87
CA LYS A 16 -2.48 6.52 -9.23
C LYS A 16 -3.97 6.20 -9.14
N GLU A 17 -4.42 5.04 -9.62
CA GLU A 17 -5.83 4.65 -9.53
C GLU A 17 -6.30 4.55 -8.07
N ILE A 18 -5.48 3.95 -7.21
CA ILE A 18 -5.79 3.84 -5.78
C ILE A 18 -5.75 5.21 -5.09
N PHE A 19 -4.84 6.09 -5.49
CA PHE A 19 -4.79 7.45 -4.96
C PHE A 19 -6.05 8.22 -5.31
N GLU A 20 -6.55 8.14 -6.55
CA GLU A 20 -7.79 8.81 -6.95
C GLU A 20 -9.00 8.28 -6.18
N LEU A 21 -9.09 6.95 -5.98
CA LEU A 21 -10.10 6.32 -5.12
C LEU A 21 -9.99 6.81 -3.66
N GLY A 22 -8.77 6.91 -3.15
CA GLY A 22 -8.47 7.43 -1.81
C GLY A 22 -8.89 8.90 -1.64
N LYS A 23 -8.53 9.77 -2.59
CA LYS A 23 -8.94 11.19 -2.61
C LYS A 23 -10.45 11.33 -2.62
N LYS A 24 -11.13 10.58 -3.49
CA LYS A 24 -12.60 10.59 -3.57
C LYS A 24 -13.22 10.14 -2.24
N THR A 25 -12.65 9.13 -1.59
CA THR A 25 -13.12 8.65 -0.28
C THR A 25 -12.89 9.70 0.82
N ALA A 26 -11.69 10.30 0.86
CA ALA A 26 -11.34 11.35 1.83
C ALA A 26 -12.26 12.57 1.70
N LYS A 27 -12.47 13.09 0.48
CA LYS A 27 -13.35 14.24 0.21
C LYS A 27 -14.79 14.03 0.71
N ASN A 28 -15.30 12.81 0.63
CA ASN A 28 -16.65 12.49 1.08
C ASN A 28 -16.75 12.17 2.58
N SER A 29 -15.61 12.10 3.28
CA SER A 29 -15.52 11.75 4.69
C SER A 29 -15.34 13.01 5.56
N PRO A 30 -15.67 12.95 6.87
CA PRO A 30 -15.27 14.00 7.80
C PRO A 30 -13.74 14.18 7.78
N LYS A 31 -13.27 15.41 7.83
CA LYS A 31 -11.83 15.72 7.83
C LYS A 31 -11.11 14.97 8.96
N GLY A 32 -9.95 14.39 8.65
CA GLY A 32 -9.18 13.55 9.57
C GLY A 32 -9.77 12.16 9.84
N PHE A 33 -11.03 11.91 9.48
CA PHE A 33 -11.65 10.59 9.59
C PHE A 33 -11.29 9.74 8.36
N GLY A 34 -10.87 8.50 8.60
CA GLY A 34 -10.51 7.59 7.51
C GLY A 34 -9.14 7.81 6.88
N PHE A 35 -8.39 8.87 7.24
CA PHE A 35 -7.00 9.07 6.77
C PHE A 35 -6.14 7.83 6.98
N LYS A 36 -6.09 7.34 8.23
CA LYS A 36 -5.33 6.14 8.60
C LYS A 36 -5.81 4.91 7.83
N TYR A 37 -7.12 4.80 7.60
CA TYR A 37 -7.70 3.67 6.87
C TYR A 37 -7.29 3.69 5.39
N ILE A 38 -7.34 4.85 4.74
CA ILE A 38 -6.94 5.05 3.35
C ILE A 38 -5.44 4.78 3.20
N MET A 39 -4.60 5.36 4.07
CA MET A 39 -3.15 5.12 4.03
C MET A 39 -2.80 3.66 4.27
N ASN A 40 -3.42 3.00 5.26
CA ASN A 40 -3.23 1.57 5.49
C ASN A 40 -3.62 0.76 4.24
N GLY A 41 -4.67 1.15 3.54
CA GLY A 41 -5.10 0.50 2.29
C GLY A 41 -4.06 0.65 1.17
N VAL A 42 -3.52 1.86 1.00
CA VAL A 42 -2.46 2.17 0.02
C VAL A 42 -1.20 1.37 0.31
N GLU A 43 -0.67 1.44 1.54
CA GLU A 43 0.55 0.73 1.92
C GLU A 43 0.36 -0.78 1.80
N LYS A 44 -0.78 -1.31 2.29
CA LYS A 44 -1.14 -2.72 2.14
C LYS A 44 -1.11 -3.15 0.69
N PHE A 45 -1.74 -2.38 -0.21
CA PHE A 45 -1.72 -2.69 -1.63
C PHE A 45 -0.29 -2.70 -2.16
N TYR A 46 0.48 -1.65 -1.88
CA TYR A 46 1.82 -1.49 -2.43
C TYR A 46 2.76 -2.63 -2.01
N TYR A 47 2.97 -2.79 -0.71
CA TYR A 47 3.96 -3.74 -0.18
C TYR A 47 3.54 -5.20 -0.39
N SER A 48 2.24 -5.49 -0.37
CA SER A 48 1.77 -6.84 -0.69
C SER A 48 2.00 -7.21 -2.15
N ASN A 49 1.87 -6.24 -3.08
CA ASN A 49 2.18 -6.49 -4.50
C ASN A 49 3.67 -6.72 -4.74
N LEU A 50 4.57 -6.03 -4.01
CA LEU A 50 6.01 -6.33 -4.09
C LEU A 50 6.30 -7.78 -3.68
N ILE A 51 5.72 -8.24 -2.56
CA ILE A 51 5.87 -9.63 -2.11
C ILE A 51 5.24 -10.60 -3.12
N LEU A 52 4.05 -10.28 -3.65
CA LEU A 52 3.38 -11.13 -4.63
C LEU A 52 4.20 -11.27 -5.91
N ASN A 53 4.81 -10.18 -6.39
CA ASN A 53 5.68 -10.20 -7.55
C ASN A 53 6.95 -11.03 -7.29
N PHE A 54 7.54 -10.91 -6.10
CA PHE A 54 8.65 -11.77 -5.69
C PHE A 54 8.27 -13.25 -5.74
N VAL A 55 7.16 -13.65 -5.11
CA VAL A 55 6.72 -15.05 -5.07
C VAL A 55 6.41 -15.58 -6.47
N LYS A 56 5.72 -14.79 -7.31
CA LYS A 56 5.38 -15.19 -8.69
C LYS A 56 6.60 -15.39 -9.58
N ASN A 57 7.68 -14.66 -9.32
CA ASN A 57 8.90 -14.73 -10.12
C ASN A 57 9.99 -15.58 -9.46
N LEU A 58 9.75 -16.19 -8.29
CA LEU A 58 10.66 -17.16 -7.68
C LEU A 58 10.55 -18.52 -8.40
N ASN A 59 10.95 -18.54 -9.67
CA ASN A 59 10.93 -19.69 -10.57
C ASN A 59 12.35 -20.22 -10.81
N ASP A 60 12.48 -21.36 -11.49
CA ASP A 60 13.77 -22.05 -11.68
C ASP A 60 14.86 -21.15 -12.29
N GLU A 61 14.49 -20.27 -13.23
CA GLU A 61 15.40 -19.32 -13.88
C GLU A 61 16.00 -18.32 -12.88
N ASN A 62 15.15 -17.63 -12.12
CA ASN A 62 15.62 -16.68 -11.11
C ASN A 62 16.28 -17.38 -9.92
N ILE A 63 15.87 -18.60 -9.58
CA ILE A 63 16.53 -19.42 -8.56
C ILE A 63 17.98 -19.70 -8.95
N GLU A 64 18.22 -20.07 -10.21
CA GLU A 64 19.56 -20.32 -10.74
C GLU A 64 20.39 -19.02 -10.81
N GLU A 65 19.83 -17.96 -11.41
CA GLU A 65 20.51 -16.66 -11.58
C GLU A 65 21.01 -16.09 -10.25
N PHE A 66 20.15 -16.14 -9.21
CA PHE A 66 20.47 -15.60 -7.90
C PHE A 66 21.10 -16.62 -6.94
N ASN A 67 21.48 -17.81 -7.44
CA ASN A 67 22.14 -18.86 -6.69
C ASN A 67 21.39 -19.28 -5.41
N ILE A 68 20.06 -19.37 -5.49
CA ILE A 68 19.21 -19.78 -4.36
C ILE A 68 19.23 -21.29 -4.26
N THR A 69 19.73 -21.83 -3.14
CA THR A 69 19.81 -23.28 -2.96
C THR A 69 18.44 -23.89 -2.64
N GLY A 70 18.29 -25.18 -2.92
CA GLY A 70 17.07 -25.92 -2.56
C GLY A 70 16.79 -25.96 -1.05
N LEU A 71 17.82 -25.83 -0.19
CA LEU A 71 17.64 -25.72 1.26
C LEU A 71 17.09 -24.33 1.64
N GLU A 72 17.64 -23.27 1.04
CA GLU A 72 17.16 -21.90 1.23
C GLU A 72 15.71 -21.75 0.77
N LEU A 73 15.33 -22.32 -0.37
CA LEU A 73 13.94 -22.32 -0.84
C LEU A 73 13.00 -22.98 0.17
N LYS A 74 13.35 -24.15 0.70
CA LYS A 74 12.56 -24.81 1.74
C LYS A 74 12.42 -23.95 3.00
N ASN A 75 13.49 -23.26 3.40
CA ASN A 75 13.44 -22.37 4.56
C ASN A 75 12.55 -21.15 4.30
N ILE A 76 12.61 -20.56 3.10
CA ILE A 76 11.73 -19.46 2.67
C ILE A 76 10.26 -19.92 2.69
N GLU A 77 9.95 -21.09 2.15
CA GLU A 77 8.60 -21.65 2.17
C GLU A 77 8.09 -21.88 3.60
N GLN A 78 8.94 -22.42 4.48
CA GLN A 78 8.59 -22.65 5.88
C GLN A 78 8.36 -21.34 6.65
N GLU A 79 9.20 -20.33 6.42
CA GLU A 79 9.16 -19.08 7.19
C GLU A 79 8.08 -18.12 6.68
N PHE A 80 7.83 -18.09 5.36
CA PHE A 80 6.95 -17.09 4.73
C PHE A 80 5.76 -17.68 3.98
N GLY A 81 5.62 -19.01 3.89
CA GLY A 81 4.55 -19.64 3.10
C GLY A 81 3.14 -19.21 3.51
N GLU A 82 2.88 -19.06 4.81
CA GLU A 82 1.58 -18.55 5.29
C GLU A 82 1.36 -17.09 4.90
N LEU A 83 2.41 -16.26 4.96
CA LEU A 83 2.34 -14.87 4.52
C LEU A 83 2.03 -14.80 3.01
N PHE A 84 2.74 -15.57 2.20
CA PHE A 84 2.55 -15.61 0.74
C PHE A 84 1.13 -16.04 0.37
N LYS A 85 0.63 -17.11 1.00
CA LYS A 85 -0.74 -17.58 0.80
C LYS A 85 -1.76 -16.51 1.18
N ASN A 86 -1.60 -15.88 2.34
CA ASN A 86 -2.51 -14.85 2.80
C ASN A 86 -2.54 -13.65 1.85
N ILE A 87 -1.39 -13.20 1.35
CA ILE A 87 -1.31 -12.12 0.36
C ILE A 87 -2.02 -12.54 -0.93
N GLN A 88 -1.77 -13.74 -1.45
CA GLN A 88 -2.42 -14.23 -2.67
C GLN A 88 -3.95 -14.31 -2.55
N GLU A 89 -4.47 -14.79 -1.42
CA GLU A 89 -5.91 -15.00 -1.23
C GLU A 89 -6.67 -13.72 -0.85
N LYS A 90 -6.03 -12.77 -0.17
CA LYS A 90 -6.73 -11.68 0.54
C LYS A 90 -6.30 -10.28 0.12
N LEU A 91 -5.47 -10.13 -0.91
CA LEU A 91 -5.05 -8.82 -1.42
C LEU A 91 -6.25 -7.92 -1.76
N THR A 92 -7.31 -8.50 -2.30
CA THR A 92 -8.55 -7.80 -2.68
C THR A 92 -9.57 -7.70 -1.54
N ASP A 93 -9.33 -8.37 -0.40
CA ASP A 93 -10.25 -8.31 0.74
C ASP A 93 -9.95 -7.06 1.57
N ILE A 94 -10.87 -6.10 1.46
CA ILE A 94 -10.88 -4.83 2.18
C ILE A 94 -10.96 -5.06 3.71
N LYS A 95 -11.51 -6.19 4.16
CA LYS A 95 -11.63 -6.55 5.59
C LYS A 95 -10.41 -7.28 6.15
N TYR A 96 -9.42 -7.60 5.31
CA TYR A 96 -8.21 -8.26 5.80
C TYR A 96 -7.34 -7.28 6.59
N ASP A 97 -7.37 -7.44 7.92
CA ASP A 97 -6.75 -6.57 8.93
C ASP A 97 -5.24 -6.85 9.14
N ASN A 98 -4.65 -7.77 8.37
CA ASN A 98 -3.21 -7.96 8.36
C ASN A 98 -2.58 -7.03 7.30
N SER A 99 -2.70 -5.72 7.54
CA SER A 99 -2.14 -4.70 6.66
C SER A 99 -0.63 -4.91 6.54
N MET A 100 -0.13 -5.17 5.32
CA MET A 100 1.30 -5.15 5.05
C MET A 100 1.73 -3.68 4.94
N ASP A 101 2.22 -3.11 6.02
CA ASP A 101 2.79 -1.76 6.03
C ASP A 101 4.30 -1.79 5.76
N ARG A 102 4.91 -0.61 5.68
CA ARG A 102 6.35 -0.46 5.45
C ARG A 102 7.19 -1.20 6.49
N MET A 103 6.81 -1.13 7.77
CA MET A 103 7.59 -1.74 8.85
C MET A 103 7.56 -3.27 8.74
N LYS A 104 6.40 -3.86 8.43
CA LYS A 104 6.27 -5.29 8.21
C LYS A 104 7.03 -5.74 6.95
N TYR A 105 6.99 -4.94 5.90
CA TYR A 105 7.75 -5.21 4.67
C TYR A 105 9.27 -5.19 4.92
N GLU A 106 9.78 -4.18 5.62
CA GLU A 106 11.20 -4.12 6.01
C GLU A 106 11.59 -5.28 6.93
N SER A 107 10.70 -5.70 7.83
CA SER A 107 10.91 -6.90 8.65
C SER A 107 11.00 -8.16 7.79
N PHE A 108 10.14 -8.29 6.77
CA PHE A 108 10.21 -9.36 5.78
C PHE A 108 11.56 -9.34 5.03
N LYS A 109 11.99 -8.19 4.49
CA LYS A 109 13.29 -8.05 3.80
C LYS A 109 14.46 -8.47 4.67
N ASN A 110 14.48 -8.01 5.92
CA ASN A 110 15.53 -8.34 6.87
C ASN A 110 15.59 -9.82 7.23
N LYS A 111 14.44 -10.47 7.37
CA LYS A 111 14.38 -11.92 7.57
C LYS A 111 14.80 -12.67 6.32
N LEU A 112 14.30 -12.27 5.15
CA LEU A 112 14.68 -12.88 3.87
C LEU A 112 16.19 -12.85 3.66
N ASN A 113 16.86 -11.73 3.95
CA ASN A 113 18.33 -11.63 3.85
C ASN A 113 19.07 -12.60 4.79
N LYS A 114 18.52 -12.87 5.97
CA LYS A 114 19.08 -13.85 6.91
C LYS A 114 18.84 -15.28 6.45
N THR A 115 17.72 -15.53 5.78
CA THR A 115 17.31 -16.85 5.30
C THR A 115 17.98 -17.22 3.98
N SER A 116 18.09 -16.27 3.05
CA SER A 116 18.80 -16.40 1.78
C SER A 116 19.22 -15.04 1.21
N LYS A 117 20.54 -14.87 1.02
CA LYS A 117 21.08 -13.67 0.36
C LYS A 117 20.67 -13.59 -1.11
N GLY A 118 20.61 -14.73 -1.81
CA GLY A 118 20.18 -14.80 -3.21
C GLY A 118 18.75 -14.30 -3.38
N ALA A 119 17.82 -14.80 -2.57
CA ALA A 119 16.43 -14.37 -2.60
C ALA A 119 16.26 -12.89 -2.22
N TYR A 120 17.04 -12.39 -1.28
CA TYR A 120 17.05 -10.96 -0.94
C TYR A 120 17.55 -10.09 -2.10
N ASN A 121 18.65 -10.47 -2.76
CA ASN A 121 19.17 -9.73 -3.91
C ASN A 121 18.16 -9.73 -5.06
N PHE A 122 17.52 -10.87 -5.32
CA PHE A 122 16.44 -10.97 -6.29
C PHE A 122 15.27 -10.01 -5.99
N LEU A 123 14.84 -9.94 -4.73
CA LEU A 123 13.82 -8.98 -4.32
C LEU A 123 14.26 -7.53 -4.58
N CYS A 124 15.51 -7.18 -4.28
CA CYS A 124 16.03 -5.84 -4.55
C CYS A 124 16.10 -5.51 -6.04
N GLU A 125 16.42 -6.49 -6.91
CA GLU A 125 16.37 -6.27 -8.36
C GLU A 125 14.94 -6.06 -8.87
N LEU A 126 13.96 -6.80 -8.34
CA LEU A 126 12.55 -6.54 -8.63
C LEU A 126 12.13 -5.14 -8.18
N GLU A 127 12.49 -4.71 -6.97
CA GLU A 127 12.21 -3.35 -6.47
C GLU A 127 12.80 -2.27 -7.40
N ALA A 128 14.03 -2.48 -7.90
CA ALA A 128 14.68 -1.56 -8.81
C ALA A 128 13.94 -1.43 -10.16
N GLN A 129 13.35 -2.52 -10.67
CA GLN A 129 12.55 -2.49 -11.89
C GLN A 129 11.25 -1.68 -11.73
N PHE A 130 10.69 -1.61 -10.51
CA PHE A 130 9.49 -0.85 -10.23
C PHE A 130 9.73 0.63 -9.91
N ASP A 131 11.00 1.05 -9.83
CA ASP A 131 11.38 2.36 -9.27
C ASP A 131 10.76 2.53 -7.87
N ASN A 132 11.12 1.61 -6.96
CA ASN A 132 10.57 1.56 -5.61
C ASN A 132 10.71 2.91 -4.87
N GLU A 133 11.81 3.63 -5.09
CA GLU A 133 12.02 4.96 -4.51
C GLU A 133 10.97 5.97 -5.00
N ALA A 134 10.73 6.05 -6.31
CA ALA A 134 9.70 6.92 -6.86
C ALA A 134 8.29 6.53 -6.36
N CYS A 135 8.02 5.24 -6.20
CA CYS A 135 6.74 4.78 -5.65
C CYS A 135 6.57 5.18 -4.17
N GLU A 136 7.60 5.01 -3.33
CA GLU A 136 7.56 5.46 -1.93
C GLU A 136 7.39 6.97 -1.81
N GLU A 137 8.06 7.74 -2.67
CA GLU A 137 7.89 9.20 -2.74
C GLU A 137 6.45 9.57 -3.11
N LYS A 138 5.87 8.93 -4.11
CA LYS A 138 4.47 9.15 -4.52
C LYS A 138 3.46 8.80 -3.42
N ILE A 139 3.69 7.73 -2.65
CA ILE A 139 2.86 7.38 -1.48
C ILE A 139 2.97 8.46 -0.40
N LYS A 140 4.17 9.02 -0.18
CA LYS A 140 4.39 10.11 0.77
C LYS A 140 3.73 11.42 0.33
N GLU A 141 3.84 11.77 -0.95
CA GLU A 141 3.13 12.92 -1.54
C GLU A 141 1.63 12.77 -1.34
N PHE A 142 1.08 11.60 -1.70
CA PHE A 142 -0.33 11.29 -1.51
C PHE A 142 -0.77 11.41 -0.04
N SER A 143 0.04 10.91 0.90
CA SER A 143 -0.21 11.05 2.34
C SER A 143 -0.36 12.52 2.75
N ASN A 144 0.52 13.40 2.27
CA ASN A 144 0.41 14.82 2.56
C ASN A 144 -0.84 15.45 1.92
N GLU A 145 -1.18 15.05 0.69
CA GLU A 145 -2.36 15.55 -0.01
C GLU A 145 -3.66 15.18 0.71
N ILE A 146 -3.78 13.96 1.25
CA ILE A 146 -5.02 13.52 1.90
C ILE A 146 -5.14 13.89 3.37
N ALA A 147 -4.06 14.35 4.01
CA ALA A 147 -4.07 14.74 5.43
C ALA A 147 -5.05 15.88 5.71
N ASP A 148 -5.18 16.82 4.77
CA ASP A 148 -6.03 18.00 4.89
C ASP A 148 -7.36 17.86 4.11
N LEU A 149 -7.59 16.74 3.44
CA LEU A 149 -8.82 16.47 2.70
C LEU A 149 -9.95 15.97 3.61
N GLY A 150 -11.16 16.40 3.30
CA GLY A 150 -12.41 15.98 3.95
C GLY A 150 -13.32 17.14 4.28
N ARG A 151 -14.57 16.83 4.62
CA ARG A 151 -15.57 17.83 4.99
C ARG A 151 -15.35 18.32 6.41
N GLU A 152 -15.27 19.64 6.57
CA GLU A 152 -15.34 20.26 7.87
C GLU A 152 -16.71 19.95 8.50
N TYR A 153 -16.74 19.75 9.81
CA TYR A 153 -17.98 19.46 10.52
C TYR A 153 -17.99 20.14 11.88
N SER A 154 -19.17 20.50 12.34
CA SER A 154 -19.39 21.06 13.67
C SER A 154 -20.24 20.09 14.50
N VAL A 155 -19.90 19.99 15.79
CA VAL A 155 -20.67 19.19 16.75
C VAL A 155 -21.45 20.16 17.63
N LYS A 156 -22.79 20.07 17.57
CA LYS A 156 -23.69 20.81 18.45
C LYS A 156 -24.26 19.87 19.50
N LEU A 157 -24.19 20.29 20.76
CA LEU A 157 -24.86 19.65 21.87
C LEU A 157 -26.18 20.39 22.11
N SER A 158 -27.30 19.65 22.08
CA SER A 158 -28.59 20.18 22.51
C SER A 158 -29.05 19.48 23.78
N THR A 159 -29.69 20.24 24.68
CA THR A 159 -30.23 19.74 25.95
C THR A 159 -31.74 19.95 26.07
N GLU A 160 -32.39 20.47 25.03
CA GLU A 160 -33.79 20.90 25.04
C GLU A 160 -34.80 19.74 25.17
N SER A 161 -34.37 18.48 24.98
CA SER A 161 -35.22 17.28 25.13
C SER A 161 -34.51 16.09 25.79
N GLY A 162 -33.35 16.33 26.42
CA GLY A 162 -32.34 15.31 26.76
C GLY A 162 -31.00 15.65 26.11
N ILE A 163 -29.92 14.94 26.47
CA ILE A 163 -28.60 15.15 25.85
C ILE A 163 -28.62 14.56 24.43
N GLY A 164 -28.69 15.42 23.41
CA GLY A 164 -28.58 15.05 22.00
C GLY A 164 -27.31 15.63 21.38
N ILE A 165 -26.56 14.80 20.65
CA ILE A 165 -25.40 15.22 19.85
C ILE A 165 -25.84 15.29 18.39
N THR A 166 -25.72 16.46 17.78
CA THR A 166 -25.95 16.67 16.35
C THR A 166 -24.62 16.98 15.66
N ILE A 167 -24.33 16.26 14.58
CA ILE A 167 -23.16 16.51 13.72
C ILE A 167 -23.69 17.17 12.45
N GLU A 168 -23.23 18.39 12.18
CA GLU A 168 -23.54 19.13 10.95
C GLU A 168 -22.27 19.21 10.09
N PHE A 169 -22.35 18.78 8.84
CA PHE A 169 -21.28 18.96 7.87
C PHE A 169 -21.40 20.33 7.23
N GLN A 170 -20.29 21.05 7.13
CA GLN A 170 -20.23 22.25 6.32
C GLN A 170 -20.06 21.81 4.86
N ASP A 171 -21.06 22.08 4.04
CA ASP A 171 -20.91 21.96 2.59
C ASP A 171 -20.12 23.17 2.12
N ASP A 172 -18.93 22.94 1.56
CA ASP A 172 -18.22 23.98 0.81
C ASP A 172 -19.10 24.34 -0.40
N GLU A 173 -19.53 25.61 -0.47
CA GLU A 173 -20.41 26.13 -1.54
C GLU A 173 -19.81 25.99 -2.97
N ASP A 174 -18.56 25.55 -3.10
CA ASP A 174 -17.88 25.30 -4.38
C ASP A 174 -18.23 23.96 -5.06
N TYR A 175 -19.08 23.12 -4.46
CA TYR A 175 -19.51 21.84 -5.06
C TYR A 175 -20.90 21.88 -5.71
N LYS A 176 -21.26 23.01 -6.31
CA LYS A 176 -22.22 23.03 -7.42
C LYS A 176 -21.45 23.23 -8.71
N GLU A 177 -21.71 22.33 -9.66
CA GLU A 177 -21.19 22.27 -11.04
C GLU A 177 -19.91 21.44 -11.25
N GLN A 178 -20.09 20.15 -11.58
CA GLN A 178 -19.94 19.65 -12.96
C GLN A 178 -20.57 18.26 -13.10
#